data_AF-A0A919FXL2-F1
#
_entry.id   AF-A0A919FXL2-F1
#
_cell.length_a   1.000
_cell.length_b   1.000
_cell.length_c   1.000
_cell.angle_alpha   90.00
_cell.angle_beta   90.00
_cell.angle_gamma   90.00
#
_symmetry.space_group_name_H-M   'P 1'
#
loop_
_entity.id
_entity.type
_entity.pdbx_description
1 polymer ?
#
loop_
_entity_poly.entity_id
_entity_poly.type
_entity_poly.pdbx_seq_one_letter_code
_entity_poly.pdbx_strand_id
1 'polypeptide(L)' 'MDTAKLELAVQRQRDAQVALEAAGADVRAEIAVLLESAGEREVQAQVEQITGWTPRQLRQLMKAARRQAKARRG' A
#
# COMPACT_ATOMS: atom_id res chain seq x y z
N MET A 1 -8.25 32.16 -22.95
CA MET A 1 -7.46 30.95 -22.72
C MET A 1 -8.43 29.81 -22.51
N ASP A 2 -8.31 28.71 -23.26
CA ASP A 2 -9.14 27.53 -23.08
C ASP A 2 -8.52 26.63 -22.00
N THR A 3 -9.13 26.62 -20.81
CA THR A 3 -8.67 25.84 -19.66
C THR A 3 -9.15 24.40 -19.69
N ALA A 4 -10.02 24.01 -20.64
CA ALA A 4 -10.62 22.68 -20.68
C ALA A 4 -9.58 21.56 -20.78
N LYS A 5 -8.49 21.77 -21.53
CA LYS A 5 -7.38 20.81 -21.63
C LYS A 5 -6.63 20.64 -20.31
N LEU A 6 -6.48 21.72 -19.54
CA LEU A 6 -5.84 21.68 -18.23
C LEU A 6 -6.72 20.97 -17.21
N GLU A 7 -8.02 21.26 -17.19
CA GLU A 7 -9.00 20.61 -16.32
C GLU A 7 -9.04 19.09 -16.56
N LEU A 8 -9.06 18.67 -17.84
CA LEU A 8 -8.99 17.26 -18.19
C LEU A 8 -7.67 16.59 -17.75
N ALA A 9 -6.54 17.27 -17.91
CA ALA A 9 -5.24 16.76 -17.46
C ALA A 9 -5.20 16.60 -15.93
N VAL A 10 -5.71 17.57 -15.19
CA VAL A 10 -5.81 17.52 -13.72
C VAL A 10 -6.73 16.39 -13.28
N GLN A 11 -7.85 16.17 -13.96
CA GLN A 11 -8.75 15.07 -13.62
C GLN A 11 -8.06 13.70 -13.81
N ARG A 12 -7.40 13.49 -14.96
CA ARG A 12 -6.64 12.26 -15.21
C ARG A 12 -5.53 12.02 -14.19
N GLN A 13 -4.87 13.08 -13.75
CA GLN A 13 -3.87 12.99 -12.70
C GLN A 13 -4.48 12.54 -11.37
N ARG A 14 -5.65 13.08 -10.99
CA ARG A 14 -6.36 12.67 -9.77
C ARG A 14 -6.82 11.22 -9.85
N ASP A 15 -7.37 10.80 -10.97
CA ASP A 15 -7.83 9.42 -11.17
C ASP A 15 -6.66 8.43 -11.07
N ALA A 16 -5.51 8.75 -11.68
CA ALA A 16 -4.29 7.96 -11.57
C ALA A 16 -3.77 7.89 -10.12
N GLN A 17 -3.84 8.99 -9.38
CA GLN A 17 -3.45 9.04 -7.97
C GLN A 17 -4.34 8.13 -7.11
N VAL A 18 -5.66 8.17 -7.31
CA VAL A 18 -6.62 7.29 -6.61
C VAL A 18 -6.34 5.82 -6.95
N ALA A 19 -6.11 5.50 -8.23
CA ALA A 19 -5.79 4.14 -8.65
C ALA A 19 -4.48 3.63 -8.04
N LEU A 20 -3.45 4.49 -7.95
CA LEU A 20 -2.18 4.17 -7.31
C LEU A 20 -2.36 3.91 -5.81
N GLU A 21 -3.16 4.73 -5.13
CA GLU A 21 -3.45 4.56 -3.71
C GLU A 21 -4.20 3.26 -3.43
N ALA A 22 -5.19 2.92 -4.27
CA ALA A 22 -5.94 1.66 -4.20
C ALA A 22 -5.02 0.45 -4.42
N ALA A 23 -4.23 0.43 -5.50
CA ALA A 23 -3.26 -0.64 -5.76
C ALA A 23 -2.26 -0.79 -4.62
N GLY A 24 -1.81 0.33 -4.04
CA GLY A 24 -0.96 0.30 -2.86
C GLY A 24 -1.66 -0.28 -1.62
N ALA A 25 -2.97 -0.09 -1.47
CA ALA A 25 -3.75 -0.69 -0.38
C ALA A 25 -3.91 -2.20 -0.56
N ASP A 26 -4.14 -2.68 -1.78
CA ASP A 26 -4.26 -4.10 -2.08
C ASP A 26 -2.95 -4.84 -1.76
N VAL A 27 -1.81 -4.29 -2.20
CA VAL A 27 -0.48 -4.84 -1.84
C VAL A 27 -0.29 -4.94 -0.33
N ARG A 28 -0.73 -3.92 0.43
CA ARG A 28 -0.65 -3.93 1.90
C ARG A 28 -1.52 -5.01 2.53
N ALA A 29 -2.71 -5.23 1.99
CA ALA A 29 -3.63 -6.24 2.48
C ALA A 29 -3.05 -7.65 2.27
N GLU A 30 -2.53 -7.93 1.08
CA GLU A 30 -1.90 -9.23 0.77
C GLU A 30 -0.66 -9.50 1.64
N ILE A 31 0.20 -8.49 1.83
CA ILE A 31 1.36 -8.63 2.74
C ILE A 31 0.91 -8.93 4.18
N ALA A 32 -0.17 -8.29 4.65
CA ALA A 32 -0.70 -8.55 5.98
C ALA A 32 -1.20 -10.00 6.12
N VAL A 33 -1.93 -10.51 5.13
CA VAL A 33 -2.40 -11.90 5.09
C VAL A 33 -1.22 -12.89 5.08
N LEU A 34 -0.20 -12.63 4.26
CA LEU A 34 1.00 -13.47 4.21
C LEU A 34 1.72 -13.53 5.56
N LEU A 35 1.88 -12.38 6.22
CA LEU A 35 2.53 -12.29 7.54
C LEU A 35 1.72 -12.93 8.67
N GLU A 36 0.40 -13.00 8.56
CA GLU A 36 -0.46 -13.72 9.53
C GLU A 36 -0.38 -15.25 9.32
N SER A 37 -0.23 -15.71 8.08
CA SER A 37 -0.27 -17.13 7.73
C SER A 37 1.05 -17.89 7.90
N ALA A 38 2.19 -17.20 7.89
CA ALA A 38 3.51 -17.83 7.87
C ALA A 38 4.53 -17.14 8.80
N GLY A 39 5.63 -17.85 9.09
CA GLY A 39 6.68 -17.36 9.99
C GLY A 39 7.29 -16.03 9.51
N GLU A 40 7.34 -15.04 10.42
CA GLU A 40 7.61 -13.62 10.12
C GLU A 40 8.91 -13.36 9.33
N ARG A 41 9.92 -14.25 9.42
CA ARG A 41 11.24 -14.08 8.74
C ARG A 41 11.26 -14.52 7.29
N GLU A 42 10.67 -15.67 6.95
CA GLU A 42 10.71 -16.20 5.58
C GLU A 42 9.80 -15.38 4.66
N VAL A 43 8.63 -14.99 5.18
CA VAL A 43 7.68 -14.11 4.50
C VAL A 43 8.29 -12.73 4.22
N GLN A 44 9.05 -12.18 5.18
CA GLN A 44 9.70 -10.88 4.97
C GLN A 44 10.66 -10.91 3.79
N ALA A 45 11.53 -11.92 3.69
CA ALA A 45 12.47 -12.02 2.57
C ALA A 45 11.77 -12.14 1.20
N GLN A 46 10.70 -12.93 1.12
CA GLN A 46 9.92 -13.05 -0.11
C GLN A 46 9.21 -11.75 -0.49
N VAL A 47 8.63 -11.05 0.50
CA VAL A 47 7.95 -9.77 0.26
C VAL A 47 8.95 -8.70 -0.20
N GLU A 48 10.15 -8.66 0.39
CA GLU A 48 11.23 -7.75 -0.06
C GLU A 48 11.60 -8.01 -1.52
N GLN A 49 11.73 -9.29 -1.91
CA GLN A 49 12.07 -9.68 -3.28
C GLN A 49 10.95 -9.32 -4.28
N ILE A 50 9.68 -9.53 -3.93
CA ILE A 50 8.54 -9.27 -4.84
C ILE A 50 8.30 -7.77 -5.01
N THR A 51 8.32 -7.03 -3.90
CA THR A 51 7.91 -5.61 -3.89
C THR A 51 9.08 -4.65 -4.11
N GLY A 52 10.32 -5.12 -3.96
CA GLY A 52 11.51 -4.27 -3.89
C GLY A 52 11.55 -3.39 -2.65
N TRP A 53 10.65 -3.58 -1.68
CA TRP A 53 10.62 -2.79 -0.47
C TRP A 53 11.73 -3.20 0.48
N THR A 54 12.26 -2.22 1.19
CA THR A 54 13.24 -2.45 2.24
C THR A 54 12.57 -3.03 3.50
N PRO A 55 13.34 -3.75 4.35
CA PRO A 55 12.85 -4.22 5.64
C PRO A 55 12.28 -3.09 6.50
N ARG A 56 12.81 -1.87 6.35
CA ARG A 56 12.33 -0.67 7.06
C ARG A 56 10.94 -0.25 6.60
N GLN A 57 10.68 -0.26 5.29
CA GLN A 57 9.36 0.06 4.73
C GLN A 57 8.32 -0.97 5.18
N LEU A 58 8.66 -2.26 5.16
CA LEU A 58 7.80 -3.33 5.65
C LEU A 58 7.45 -3.19 7.14
N ARG A 59 8.44 -2.89 7.98
CA ARG A 59 8.18 -2.65 9.42
C ARG A 59 7.26 -1.45 9.66
N GLN A 60 7.39 -0.37 8.89
CA GLN A 60 6.50 0.79 9.00
C GLN A 60 5.07 0.43 8.58
N LEU A 61 4.93 -0.36 7.52
CA LEU A 61 3.68 -0.90 7.02
C LEU A 61 2.96 -1.75 8.06
N MET A 62 3.66 -2.73 8.63
CA MET A 62 3.15 -3.61 9.68
C MET A 62 2.70 -2.82 10.91
N LYS A 63 3.48 -1.79 11.30
CA LYS A 63 3.13 -0.93 12.43
C LYS A 63 1.86 -0.11 12.15
N ALA A 64 1.68 0.38 10.92
CA ALA A 64 0.48 1.10 10.51
C ALA A 64 -0.74 0.18 10.44
N ALA A 65 -0.60 -1.02 9.86
CA ALA A 65 -1.66 -2.03 9.78
C ALA A 65 -2.13 -2.47 11.18
N ARG A 66 -1.20 -2.77 12.11
CA ARG A 66 -1.52 -3.11 13.52
C ARG A 66 -2.28 -1.99 14.24
N ARG A 67 -1.95 -0.72 13.95
CA ARG A 67 -2.67 0.44 14.53
C ARG A 67 -4.10 0.56 13.99
N GLN A 68 -4.30 0.41 12.68
CA GLN A 68 -5.64 0.44 12.09
C GLN A 68 -6.51 -0.74 12.54
N ALA A 69 -5.95 -1.95 12.63
CA ALA A 69 -6.67 -3.11 13.15
C ALA A 69 -7.10 -2.93 14.61
N LYS A 70 -6.26 -2.29 15.43
CA LYS A 70 -6.59 -1.96 16.83
C LYS A 70 -7.69 -0.88 16.92
N ALA A 71 -7.67 0.13 16.05
CA ALA A 71 -8.67 1.19 16.01
C ALA A 71 -10.06 0.73 15.53
N ARG A 72 -10.14 -0.37 14.75
CA ARG A 72 -11.43 -0.96 14.31
C ARG A 72 -12.06 -1.91 15.34
N ARG A 73 -11.33 -2.27 16.40
CA ARG A 73 -11.77 -3.21 17.46
C ARG A 73 -12.11 -2.51 18.79
N GLY A 74 -11.87 -1.21 18.90
CA GLY A 74 -12.26 -0.38 20.05
C GLY A 74 -13.33 0.61 19.65
#